data_AF-A0A146LGP3-F1
#
_entry.id   AF-A0A146LGP3-F1
#
_cell.length_a   1.000
_cell.length_b   1.000
_cell.length_c   1.000
_cell.angle_alpha   90.00
_cell.angle_beta   90.00
_cell.angle_gamma   90.00
#
_symmetry.space_group_name_H-M   'P 1'
#
loop_
_entity.id
_entity.type
_entity.pdbx_description
1 polymer ?
#
loop_
_entity_poly.entity_id
_entity_poly.type
_entity_poly.pdbx_seq_one_letter_code
_entity_poly.pdbx_strand_id
1 'polypeptide(L)'
;LCRAAMQPYKGDLSLLGYLESNTKKPAMLASVFPSLCSHLNAPNCDVRKSAHNLVMRYMRHDPKSASDALQAYLGCLESNNPDVVETALERLPEVIVCCQEKCISLLKSVFRLGINNNSNTVSCITRTVALLNQQKAC
;
A
#
# COMPACT_ATOMS: atom_id res chain seq x y z
N LEU A 1 3.44 19.96 5.79
CA LEU A 1 4.33 20.41 6.90
C LEU A 1 4.79 19.18 7.69
N CYS A 2 5.70 18.37 7.11
CA CYS A 2 6.23 17.17 7.76
C CYS A 2 7.61 17.47 8.33
N ARG A 3 7.66 18.02 9.54
CA ARG A 3 8.92 18.23 10.26
C ARG A 3 8.73 17.71 11.69
N ALA A 4 9.69 16.89 12.14
CA ALA A 4 9.92 16.43 13.53
C ALA A 4 9.57 14.97 13.91
N ALA A 5 9.94 13.96 13.11
CA ALA A 5 10.12 12.60 13.62
C ALA A 5 11.25 11.85 12.88
N MET A 6 12.49 12.33 13.00
CA MET A 6 13.61 11.86 12.19
C MET A 6 14.77 11.41 13.08
N GLN A 7 14.67 10.25 13.74
CA GLN A 7 15.85 9.55 14.29
C GLN A 7 15.79 8.00 14.37
N PRO A 8 14.66 7.25 14.44
CA PRO A 8 14.75 5.78 14.52
C PRO A 8 14.75 5.03 13.17
N TYR A 9 14.39 5.68 12.05
CA TYR A 9 14.13 4.99 10.76
C TYR A 9 15.31 4.96 9.76
N LYS A 10 16.48 5.49 10.11
CA LYS A 10 17.61 5.56 9.16
C LYS A 10 18.13 4.16 8.77
N GLY A 11 18.12 3.21 9.72
CA GLY A 11 18.46 1.82 9.46
C GLY A 11 17.45 1.13 8.53
N ASP A 12 16.16 1.30 8.82
CA ASP A 12 15.07 0.71 8.04
C ASP A 12 15.02 1.28 6.62
N LEU A 13 15.20 2.59 6.44
CA LEU A 13 15.19 3.19 5.11
C LEU A 13 16.36 2.70 4.24
N SER A 14 17.53 2.50 4.85
CA SER A 14 18.71 1.95 4.18
C SER A 14 18.48 0.48 3.76
N LEU A 15 17.85 -0.31 4.64
CA LEU A 15 17.49 -1.69 4.36
C LEU A 15 16.41 -1.77 3.26
N LEU A 16 15.38 -0.93 3.31
CA LEU A 16 14.33 -0.86 2.28
C LEU A 16 14.91 -0.45 0.93
N GLY A 17 15.80 0.54 0.87
CA GLY A 17 16.49 0.92 -0.36
C GLY A 17 17.39 -0.19 -0.92
N TYR A 18 18.07 -0.94 -0.04
CA TYR A 18 18.83 -2.13 -0.43
C TYR A 18 17.93 -3.23 -1.00
N LEU A 19 16.77 -3.48 -0.39
CA LEU A 19 15.78 -4.43 -0.87
C LEU A 19 15.19 -4.02 -2.22
N GLU A 20 14.87 -2.73 -2.41
CA GLU A 20 14.39 -2.17 -3.68
C GLU A 20 15.41 -2.39 -4.81
N SER A 21 16.70 -2.24 -4.49
CA SER A 21 17.81 -2.46 -5.43
C SER A 21 18.06 -3.95 -5.74
N ASN A 22 17.69 -4.85 -4.83
CA ASN A 22 17.86 -6.31 -4.97
C ASN A 22 16.55 -7.04 -5.34
N THR A 23 15.58 -6.31 -5.90
CA THR A 23 14.23 -6.81 -6.26
C THR A 23 14.18 -7.98 -7.24
N LYS A 24 15.31 -8.38 -7.85
CA LYS A 24 15.42 -9.57 -8.69
C LYS A 24 15.38 -10.89 -7.91
N LYS A 25 15.48 -10.85 -6.58
CA LYS A 25 15.45 -12.04 -5.71
C LYS A 25 14.18 -12.08 -4.85
N PRO A 26 13.05 -12.56 -5.39
CA PRO A 26 11.78 -12.62 -4.66
C PRO A 26 11.85 -13.48 -3.39
N ALA A 27 12.78 -14.45 -3.32
CA ALA A 27 13.06 -15.21 -2.11
C ALA A 27 13.52 -14.35 -0.92
N MET A 28 14.21 -13.22 -1.17
CA MET A 28 14.60 -12.29 -0.11
C MET A 28 13.41 -11.47 0.39
N LEU A 29 12.43 -11.21 -0.48
CA LEU A 29 11.21 -10.49 -0.10
C LEU A 29 10.29 -11.37 0.74
N ALA A 30 10.26 -12.69 0.49
CA ALA A 30 9.43 -13.64 1.23
C ALA A 30 9.70 -13.62 2.74
N SER A 31 10.97 -13.61 3.16
CA SER A 31 11.33 -13.63 4.58
C SER A 31 11.06 -12.31 5.31
N VAL A 32 11.08 -11.19 4.60
CA VAL A 32 10.85 -9.85 5.16
C VAL A 32 9.42 -9.35 4.94
N PHE A 33 8.59 -10.08 4.20
CA PHE A 33 7.25 -9.66 3.81
C PHE A 33 6.33 -9.32 5.00
N PRO A 34 6.28 -10.10 6.10
CA PRO A 34 5.51 -9.71 7.28
C PRO A 34 5.97 -8.37 7.87
N SER A 35 7.28 -8.14 7.91
CA SER A 35 7.86 -6.88 8.36
C SER A 35 7.47 -5.74 7.42
N LEU A 36 7.54 -5.94 6.09
CA LEU A 36 7.12 -4.94 5.11
C LEU A 36 5.65 -4.54 5.28
N CYS A 37 4.77 -5.50 5.56
CA CYS A 37 3.36 -5.24 5.84
C CYS A 37 3.17 -4.36 7.09
N SER A 38 3.97 -4.55 8.13
CA SER A 38 3.97 -3.68 9.32
C SER A 38 4.43 -2.25 8.99
N HIS A 39 5.44 -2.10 8.12
CA HIS A 39 5.97 -0.79 7.70
C HIS A 39 4.98 0.04 6.86
N LEU A 40 3.87 -0.53 6.38
CA LEU A 40 2.81 0.24 5.73
C LEU A 40 2.17 1.26 6.69
N ASN A 41 2.19 1.00 8.00
CA ASN A 41 1.73 1.92 9.04
C ASN A 41 2.86 2.74 9.68
N ALA A 42 4.07 2.72 9.11
CA ALA A 42 5.18 3.47 9.68
C ALA A 42 4.86 4.98 9.75
N PRO A 43 5.29 5.71 10.78
CA PRO A 43 5.10 7.17 10.86
C PRO A 43 5.91 7.92 9.79
N ASN A 44 7.01 7.34 9.31
CA ASN A 44 7.84 7.93 8.27
C ASN A 44 7.26 7.68 6.86
N CYS A 45 7.05 8.76 6.11
CA CYS A 45 6.45 8.74 4.76
C CYS A 45 7.28 7.95 3.74
N ASP A 46 8.61 8.11 3.74
CA ASP A 46 9.50 7.44 2.79
C ASP A 46 9.53 5.94 3.04
N VAL A 47 9.58 5.53 4.32
CA VAL A 47 9.48 4.13 4.74
C VAL A 47 8.15 3.52 4.26
N ARG A 48 7.01 4.19 4.47
CA ARG A 48 5.71 3.70 3.99
C ARG A 48 5.68 3.55 2.47
N LYS A 49 6.20 4.53 1.73
CA LYS A 49 6.21 4.54 0.27
C LYS A 49 7.06 3.39 -0.30
N SER A 50 8.27 3.19 0.23
CA SER A 50 9.11 2.05 -0.16
C SER A 50 8.51 0.71 0.27
N ALA A 51 7.88 0.62 1.44
CA ALA A 51 7.19 -0.58 1.88
C ALA A 51 6.03 -0.94 0.94
N HIS A 52 5.18 0.03 0.56
CA HIS A 52 4.13 -0.19 -0.44
C HIS A 52 4.71 -0.69 -1.78
N ASN A 53 5.80 -0.09 -2.28
CA ASN A 53 6.45 -0.52 -3.52
C ASN A 53 6.90 -1.99 -3.46
N LEU A 54 7.57 -2.37 -2.37
CA LEU A 54 8.11 -3.72 -2.18
C LEU A 54 7.00 -4.75 -2.00
N VAL A 55 5.97 -4.43 -1.22
CA VAL A 55 4.78 -5.28 -1.03
C VAL A 55 4.10 -5.54 -2.37
N MET A 56 3.82 -4.49 -3.15
CA MET A 56 3.19 -4.65 -4.48
C MET A 56 4.05 -5.47 -5.44
N ARG A 57 5.37 -5.29 -5.43
CA ARG A 57 6.28 -6.12 -6.25
C ARG A 57 6.23 -7.58 -5.84
N TYR A 58 6.21 -7.86 -4.54
CA TYR A 58 6.15 -9.24 -4.06
C TYR A 58 4.80 -9.88 -4.39
N MET A 59 3.68 -9.17 -4.24
CA MET A 59 2.34 -9.65 -4.61
C MET A 59 2.23 -10.03 -6.10
N ARG A 60 2.89 -9.27 -6.99
CA ARG A 60 2.95 -9.61 -8.43
C ARG A 60 3.74 -10.88 -8.71
N HIS A 61 4.71 -11.20 -7.86
CA HIS A 61 5.52 -12.42 -7.99
C HIS A 61 4.86 -13.63 -7.33
N ASP A 62 4.25 -13.45 -6.16
CA ASP A 62 3.53 -14.49 -5.44
C ASP A 62 2.11 -14.02 -5.07
N PRO A 63 1.10 -14.32 -5.90
CA PRO A 63 -0.29 -13.93 -5.69
C PRO A 63 -0.89 -14.47 -4.37
N LYS A 64 -0.32 -15.54 -3.79
CA LYS A 64 -0.82 -16.09 -2.51
C LYS A 64 -0.63 -15.10 -1.36
N SER A 65 0.48 -14.36 -1.38
CA SER A 65 0.80 -13.32 -0.40
C SER A 65 -0.13 -12.10 -0.46
N ALA A 66 -0.91 -11.96 -1.54
CA ALA A 66 -1.81 -10.83 -1.73
C ALA A 66 -2.88 -10.76 -0.63
N SER A 67 -3.31 -11.90 -0.08
CA SER A 67 -4.32 -11.92 1.00
C SER A 67 -3.81 -11.26 2.29
N ASP A 68 -2.55 -11.51 2.67
CA ASP A 68 -1.96 -10.95 3.88
C ASP A 68 -1.64 -9.46 3.71
N ALA A 69 -1.09 -9.09 2.54
CA ALA A 69 -0.89 -7.68 2.19
C ALA A 69 -2.21 -6.90 2.18
N LEU A 70 -3.30 -7.50 1.70
CA LEU A 70 -4.61 -6.87 1.70
C LEU A 70 -5.13 -6.60 3.12
N GLN A 71 -4.92 -7.52 4.06
CA GLN A 71 -5.31 -7.30 5.45
C GLN A 71 -4.52 -6.14 6.07
N ALA A 72 -3.21 -6.11 5.86
CA ALA A 72 -2.37 -5.00 6.32
C ALA A 72 -2.80 -3.66 5.70
N TYR A 73 -3.10 -3.68 4.40
CA TYR A 73 -3.53 -2.50 3.65
C TYR A 73 -4.91 -1.97 4.09
N LEU A 74 -5.86 -2.87 4.40
CA LEU A 74 -7.15 -2.49 5.00
C LEU A 74 -6.94 -1.83 6.37
N GLY A 75 -6.01 -2.35 7.18
CA GLY A 75 -5.62 -1.71 8.44
C GLY A 75 -5.05 -0.30 8.26
N CYS A 76 -4.32 -0.03 7.17
CA CYS A 76 -3.85 1.32 6.85
C CYS A 76 -5.00 2.28 6.52
N LEU A 77 -6.01 1.79 5.79
CA LEU A 77 -7.19 2.56 5.44
C LEU A 77 -8.07 2.89 6.66
N GLU A 78 -8.09 2.01 7.67
CA GLU A 78 -8.80 2.18 8.94
C GLU A 78 -7.93 2.86 10.02
N SER A 79 -6.72 3.31 9.68
CA SER A 79 -5.80 3.92 10.63
C SER A 79 -6.30 5.29 11.11
N ASN A 80 -6.06 5.59 12.40
CA ASN A 80 -6.32 6.92 12.96
C ASN A 80 -5.32 7.99 12.47
N ASN A 81 -4.25 7.59 11.77
CA ASN A 81 -3.26 8.51 11.23
C ASN A 81 -3.64 8.94 9.80
N PRO A 82 -3.98 10.22 9.56
CA PRO A 82 -4.41 10.69 8.24
C PRO A 82 -3.31 10.55 7.19
N ASP A 83 -2.03 10.71 7.55
CA ASP A 83 -0.91 10.57 6.60
C ASP A 83 -0.78 9.13 6.07
N VAL A 84 -1.12 8.15 6.92
CA VAL A 84 -1.13 6.72 6.56
C VAL A 84 -2.29 6.43 5.62
N VAL A 85 -3.48 6.92 5.96
CA VAL A 85 -4.69 6.78 5.13
C VAL A 85 -4.49 7.43 3.77
N GLU A 86 -3.92 8.64 3.72
CA GLU A 86 -3.61 9.35 2.48
C GLU A 86 -2.62 8.56 1.62
N THR A 87 -1.52 8.08 2.21
CA THR A 87 -0.53 7.25 1.49
C THR A 87 -1.17 5.98 0.94
N ALA A 88 -2.02 5.32 1.73
CA ALA A 88 -2.75 4.15 1.28
C ALA A 88 -3.64 4.52 0.08
N LEU A 89 -4.49 5.54 0.20
CA LEU A 89 -5.38 5.99 -0.88
C LEU A 89 -4.63 6.34 -2.18
N GLU A 90 -3.47 7.00 -2.09
CA GLU A 90 -2.62 7.29 -3.26
C GLU A 90 -2.18 6.00 -3.98
N ARG A 91 -1.88 4.93 -3.25
CA ARG A 91 -1.41 3.64 -3.78
C ARG A 91 -2.54 2.66 -4.11
N LEU A 92 -3.78 2.98 -3.76
CA LEU A 92 -4.96 2.15 -4.00
C LEU A 92 -5.10 1.66 -5.44
N PRO A 93 -4.90 2.50 -6.48
CA PRO A 93 -5.12 2.04 -7.84
C PRO A 93 -4.11 0.95 -8.24
N GLU A 94 -2.86 1.05 -7.78
CA GLU A 94 -1.81 0.05 -8.05
C GLU A 94 -2.05 -1.26 -7.29
N VAL A 95 -2.54 -1.17 -6.04
CA VAL A 95 -2.89 -2.34 -5.21
C VAL A 95 -4.06 -3.11 -5.79
N ILE A 96 -5.08 -2.40 -6.30
CA ILE A 96 -6.27 -3.02 -6.91
C ILE A 96 -5.92 -3.88 -8.12
N VAL A 97 -4.98 -3.43 -8.96
CA VAL A 97 -4.51 -4.20 -10.13
C VAL A 97 -3.84 -5.51 -9.70
N CYS A 98 -3.16 -5.52 -8.55
CA CYS A 98 -2.49 -6.71 -8.04
C CYS A 98 -3.47 -7.69 -7.37
N CYS A 99 -4.69 -7.25 -7.02
CA CYS A 99 -5.66 -7.98 -6.21
C CYS A 99 -7.00 -8.19 -6.92
N GLN A 100 -6.97 -8.62 -8.19
CA GLN A 100 -8.16 -8.70 -9.07
C GLN A 100 -9.37 -9.41 -8.41
N GLU A 101 -9.18 -10.52 -7.71
CA GLU A 101 -10.28 -11.25 -7.04
C GLU A 101 -10.88 -10.51 -5.83
N LYS A 102 -10.11 -9.65 -5.15
CA LYS A 102 -10.51 -8.98 -3.89
C LYS A 102 -10.70 -7.46 -4.03
N CYS A 103 -10.58 -6.95 -5.24
CA CYS A 103 -10.75 -5.54 -5.61
C CYS A 103 -12.08 -4.94 -5.09
N ILE A 104 -13.18 -5.69 -5.18
CA ILE A 104 -14.51 -5.19 -4.78
C ILE A 104 -14.58 -4.91 -3.28
N SER A 105 -13.98 -5.76 -2.44
CA SER A 105 -13.97 -5.57 -0.99
C SER A 105 -13.15 -4.34 -0.58
N LEU A 106 -12.02 -4.09 -1.24
CA LEU A 106 -11.22 -2.88 -1.05
C LEU A 106 -12.01 -1.61 -1.41
N LEU A 107 -12.62 -1.59 -2.60
CA LEU A 107 -13.43 -0.46 -3.06
C LEU A 107 -14.58 -0.15 -2.09
N LYS A 108 -15.25 -1.17 -1.55
CA LYS A 108 -16.31 -1.00 -0.54
C LYS A 108 -15.76 -0.36 0.75
N SER A 109 -14.60 -0.80 1.24
CA SER A 109 -13.98 -0.20 2.44
C SER A 109 -13.57 1.26 2.20
N VAL A 110 -12.95 1.56 1.06
CA VAL A 110 -12.58 2.94 0.68
C VAL A 110 -13.81 3.83 0.54
N PHE A 111 -14.88 3.32 -0.06
CA PHE A 111 -16.14 4.05 -0.19
C PHE A 111 -16.78 4.37 1.18
N ARG A 112 -16.78 3.41 2.11
CA ARG A 112 -17.24 3.63 3.49
C ARG A 112 -16.38 4.66 4.22
N LEU A 113 -15.07 4.63 4.05
CA LEU A 113 -14.16 5.62 4.64
C LEU A 113 -14.41 7.03 4.10
N GLY A 114 -14.68 7.14 2.80
CA GLY A 114 -15.05 8.42 2.18
C GLY A 114 -16.33 9.03 2.76
N ILE A 115 -17.35 8.19 2.98
CA ILE A 115 -18.63 8.60 3.56
C ILE A 115 -18.47 8.99 5.04
N ASN A 116 -17.69 8.22 5.80
CA ASN A 116 -17.60 8.39 7.26
C ASN A 116 -16.64 9.49 7.72
N ASN A 117 -15.55 9.75 6.99
CA ASN A 117 -14.47 10.64 7.44
C ASN A 117 -14.40 12.00 6.75
N ASN A 118 -15.35 12.36 5.86
CA ASN A 118 -15.29 13.58 5.04
C ASN A 118 -13.92 13.79 4.37
N SER A 119 -13.24 12.67 4.08
CA SER A 119 -11.95 12.65 3.41
C SER A 119 -12.20 12.70 1.91
N ASN A 120 -11.33 13.41 1.19
CA ASN A 120 -11.46 13.71 -0.25
C ASN A 120 -11.16 12.46 -1.13
N THR A 121 -11.86 11.36 -0.86
CA THR A 121 -11.73 10.03 -1.47
C THR A 121 -12.29 9.97 -2.89
N VAL A 122 -13.10 10.96 -3.28
CA VAL A 122 -13.74 11.06 -4.60
C VAL A 122 -12.71 11.02 -5.73
N SER A 123 -11.59 11.72 -5.58
CA SER A 123 -10.51 11.74 -6.58
C SER A 123 -9.84 10.37 -6.73
N CYS A 124 -9.57 9.68 -5.63
CA CYS A 124 -9.00 8.34 -5.62
C CYS A 124 -9.95 7.29 -6.21
N ILE A 125 -11.23 7.31 -5.82
CA ILE A 125 -12.25 6.41 -6.36
C ILE A 125 -12.39 6.60 -7.87
N THR A 126 -12.46 7.85 -8.34
CA THR A 126 -12.58 8.16 -9.78
C THR A 126 -11.39 7.61 -10.57
N ARG A 127 -10.16 7.80 -10.06
CA ARG A 127 -8.94 7.28 -10.70
C ARG A 127 -8.90 5.75 -10.73
N THR A 128 -9.30 5.11 -9.64
CA THR A 128 -9.40 3.65 -9.55
C THR A 128 -10.41 3.07 -10.53
N VAL A 129 -11.61 3.65 -10.62
CA VAL A 129 -12.66 3.21 -11.56
C VAL A 129 -12.22 3.40 -13.01
N ALA A 130 -11.53 4.50 -13.33
CA ALA A 130 -10.99 4.74 -14.66
C ALA A 130 -9.98 3.65 -15.09
N LEU A 131 -9.06 3.26 -14.19
CA LEU A 131 -8.09 2.20 -14.47
C LEU A 131 -8.75 0.82 -14.62
N LEU A 132 -9.74 0.51 -13.78
CA LEU A 132 -10.51 -0.73 -13.92
C LEU A 132 -11.25 -0.81 -15.26
N ASN A 133 -11.82 0.30 -15.72
CA ASN A 133 -12.49 0.35 -17.02
C ASN A 133 -11.52 0.23 -18.20
N GLN A 134 -10.31 0.77 -18.09
CA GLN A 134 -9.26 0.59 -19.10
C GLN A 134 -8.78 -0.88 -19.18
N GLN A 135 -8.76 -1.61 -18.07
CA GLN A 135 -8.39 -3.02 -18.06
C GLN A 135 -9.45 -3.95 -18.67
N LYS A 136 -10.73 -3.54 -18.70
CA LYS A 136 -11.81 -4.31 -19.34
C LYS A 136 -11.89 -4.11 -20.87
N ALA A 137 -11.13 -3.17 -21.42
CA ALA A 137 -11.17 -2.82 -22.85
C ALA A 137 -10.13 -3.58 -23.71
N CYS A 138 -9.38 -4.51 -23.11
CA CYS A 138 -8.54 -5.50 -23.81
C CYS A 138 -9.10 -6.90 -23.56
#